data_AF-A0A7S0L3W8-F1
#
_entry.id   AF-A0A7S0L3W8-F1
#
_cell.length_a   1.000
_cell.length_b   1.000
_cell.length_c   1.000
_cell.angle_alpha   90.00
_cell.angle_beta   90.00
_cell.angle_gamma   90.00
#
_symmetry.space_group_name_H-M   'P 1'
#
loop_
_entity.id
_entity.type
_entity.pdbx_description
1 polymer ?
#
loop_
_entity_poly.entity_id
_entity_poly.type
_entity_poly.pdbx_seq_one_letter_code
_entity_poly.pdbx_strand_id
1 'polypeptide(L)'
;REFAPTLVLVAAGFDAAANDPCGARCRLTPAGFARMTRRLGADALPSAHGRVGLILEGGYAPASLADCVAACIRALLGDDLPPPDVSESPPSRAAVQAIEETCLAHEAFWGCLRNRPMPLVCR
;
A
#
# COMPACT_ATOMS: atom_id res chain seq x y z
N ARG A 1 11.17 5.53 -4.04
CA ARG A 1 11.73 6.90 -4.11
C ARG A 1 12.73 7.05 -5.24
N GLU A 2 13.67 6.11 -5.44
CA GLU A 2 14.69 6.15 -6.51
C GLU A 2 14.13 6.49 -7.91
N PHE A 3 12.96 5.95 -8.28
CA PHE A 3 12.31 6.27 -9.57
C PHE A 3 11.94 7.75 -9.76
N ALA A 4 11.70 8.49 -8.66
CA ALA A 4 11.34 9.91 -8.65
C ALA A 4 10.23 10.31 -9.66
N PRO A 5 9.02 9.72 -9.57
CA PRO A 5 7.95 10.05 -10.50
C PRO A 5 7.47 11.50 -10.34
N THR A 6 6.99 12.11 -11.42
CA THR A 6 6.37 13.45 -11.42
C THR A 6 4.85 13.42 -11.28
N LEU A 7 4.23 12.25 -11.49
CA LEU A 7 2.80 11.95 -11.34
C LEU A 7 2.68 10.49 -10.88
N VAL A 8 1.76 10.22 -9.94
CA VAL A 8 1.44 8.86 -9.50
C VAL A 8 0.00 8.54 -9.91
N LEU A 9 -0.18 7.45 -10.66
CA LEU A 9 -1.50 6.88 -10.96
C LEU A 9 -1.62 5.54 -10.25
N VAL A 10 -2.70 5.36 -9.51
CA VAL A 10 -2.99 4.15 -8.74
C VAL A 10 -4.21 3.47 -9.35
N ALA A 11 -4.01 2.28 -9.90
CA ALA A 11 -5.10 1.35 -10.18
C ALA A 11 -5.64 0.84 -8.83
N ALA A 12 -6.69 1.48 -8.33
CA ALA A 12 -7.20 1.35 -6.97
C ALA A 12 -8.32 0.31 -6.90
N GLY A 13 -7.93 -0.97 -6.86
CA GLY A 13 -8.82 -2.07 -6.52
C GLY A 13 -8.97 -2.22 -4.99
N PHE A 14 -10.19 -2.41 -4.54
CA PHE A 14 -10.54 -2.61 -3.12
C PHE A 14 -10.96 -4.05 -2.80
N ASP A 15 -10.69 -4.99 -3.69
CA ASP A 15 -10.99 -6.42 -3.50
C ASP A 15 -10.12 -7.08 -2.42
N ALA A 16 -9.00 -6.48 -2.01
CA ALA A 16 -8.24 -6.92 -0.83
C ALA A 16 -8.89 -6.54 0.52
N ALA A 17 -9.99 -5.78 0.50
CA ALA A 17 -10.68 -5.35 1.70
C ALA A 17 -11.30 -6.54 2.45
N ALA A 18 -11.43 -6.39 3.77
CA ALA A 18 -12.16 -7.37 4.56
C ALA A 18 -13.59 -7.56 4.02
N ASN A 19 -14.00 -8.83 3.92
CA ASN A 19 -15.33 -9.27 3.46
C ASN A 19 -15.60 -9.12 1.96
N ASP A 20 -14.59 -8.80 1.15
CA ASP A 20 -14.74 -8.87 -0.31
C ASP A 20 -14.75 -10.35 -0.77
N PRO A 21 -15.71 -10.75 -1.64
CA PRO A 21 -15.81 -12.13 -2.10
C PRO A 21 -14.64 -12.57 -3.01
N CYS A 22 -14.00 -11.64 -3.71
CA CYS A 22 -12.91 -11.94 -4.65
C CYS A 22 -11.56 -12.05 -3.92
N GLY A 23 -11.30 -11.21 -2.92
CA GLY A 23 -10.06 -11.24 -2.14
C GLY A 23 -10.13 -12.08 -0.88
N ALA A 24 -10.79 -13.24 -0.91
CA ALA A 24 -11.16 -14.08 0.26
C ALA A 24 -10.02 -14.42 1.27
N ARG A 25 -8.75 -14.17 0.94
CA ARG A 25 -7.58 -14.40 1.80
C ARG A 25 -6.96 -13.13 2.38
N CYS A 26 -7.43 -11.96 1.96
CA CYS A 26 -7.02 -10.65 2.45
C CYS A 26 -8.08 -10.08 3.39
N ARG A 27 -7.62 -9.29 4.37
CA ARG A 27 -8.48 -8.64 5.36
C ARG A 27 -8.01 -7.21 5.61
N LEU A 28 -7.72 -6.48 4.53
CA LEU A 28 -7.25 -5.12 4.67
C LEU A 28 -8.39 -4.20 5.13
N THR A 29 -8.11 -3.33 6.09
CA THR A 29 -9.09 -2.39 6.63
C THR A 29 -9.11 -1.10 5.79
N PRO A 30 -10.21 -0.32 5.82
CA PRO A 30 -10.24 1.01 5.22
C PRO A 30 -9.09 1.92 5.68
N ALA A 31 -8.71 1.84 6.96
CA ALA A 31 -7.56 2.55 7.51
C ALA A 31 -6.22 2.10 6.91
N GLY A 32 -6.09 0.81 6.58
CA GLY A 32 -4.94 0.27 5.85
C GLY A 32 -4.80 0.88 4.45
N PHE A 33 -5.88 0.93 3.68
CA PHE A 33 -5.92 1.61 2.38
C PHE A 33 -5.56 3.10 2.49
N ALA A 34 -6.18 3.82 3.43
CA ALA A 34 -5.89 5.22 3.67
C ALA A 34 -4.40 5.48 3.98
N ARG A 35 -3.77 4.60 4.77
CA ARG A 35 -2.35 4.72 5.12
C ARG A 35 -1.44 4.42 3.94
N MET A 36 -1.79 3.48 3.06
CA MET A 36 -1.08 3.28 1.78
C MET A 36 -1.20 4.52 0.89
N THR A 37 -2.39 5.10 0.78
CA THR A 37 -2.62 6.33 0.00
C THR A 37 -1.79 7.51 0.55
N ARG A 38 -1.73 7.70 1.87
CA ARG A 38 -0.89 8.75 2.49
C ARG A 38 0.60 8.56 2.18
N ARG A 39 1.08 7.32 2.06
CA ARG A 39 2.47 7.00 1.66
C ARG A 39 2.78 7.31 0.19
N LEU A 40 1.79 7.70 -0.60
CA LEU A 40 1.97 8.20 -1.96
C LEU A 40 1.91 9.73 -2.06
N GLY A 41 1.45 10.41 -1.00
CA GLY A 41 1.30 11.86 -0.95
C GLY A 41 2.63 12.63 -0.91
N ALA A 42 2.54 13.96 -0.89
CA ALA A 42 3.67 14.87 -1.02
C ALA A 42 4.81 14.61 0.00
N ASP A 43 4.47 14.30 1.25
CA ASP A 43 5.46 14.04 2.31
C ASP A 43 6.29 12.78 2.04
N ALA A 44 5.67 11.77 1.42
CA ALA A 44 6.30 10.48 1.19
C ALA A 44 7.00 10.39 -0.17
N LEU A 45 6.47 11.07 -1.20
CA LEU A 45 7.01 11.18 -2.55
C LEU A 45 7.09 12.65 -3.02
N PRO A 46 8.08 13.42 -2.53
CA PRO A 46 8.20 14.85 -2.86
C PRO A 46 8.31 15.13 -4.37
N SER A 47 8.92 14.21 -5.13
CA SER A 47 9.09 14.32 -6.59
C SER A 47 7.76 14.43 -7.36
N ALA A 48 6.69 13.86 -6.81
CA ALA A 48 5.37 13.91 -7.43
C ALA A 48 4.63 15.22 -7.10
N HIS A 49 5.14 16.02 -6.16
CA HIS A 49 4.50 17.26 -5.70
C HIS A 49 3.02 17.07 -5.32
N GLY A 50 2.68 15.94 -4.70
CA GLY A 50 1.30 15.60 -4.33
C GLY A 50 0.38 15.26 -5.51
N ARG A 51 0.88 15.18 -6.74
CA ARG A 51 0.09 14.77 -7.92
C ARG A 51 -0.13 13.26 -7.90
N VAL A 52 -1.21 12.86 -7.26
CA VAL A 52 -1.63 11.46 -7.12
C VAL A 52 -3.08 11.32 -7.58
N GLY A 53 -3.33 10.40 -8.51
CA GLY A 53 -4.67 10.03 -8.97
C GLY A 53 -4.98 8.58 -8.64
N LEU A 54 -6.13 8.33 -7.98
CA LEU A 54 -6.66 6.99 -7.75
C LEU A 54 -7.76 6.72 -8.78
N ILE A 55 -7.65 5.60 -9.50
CA ILE A 55 -8.58 5.16 -10.53
C ILE A 55 -9.24 3.88 -10.01
N LEU A 56 -10.55 3.93 -9.75
CA LEU A 56 -11.29 2.79 -9.20
C LEU A 56 -11.25 1.62 -10.17
N GLU A 57 -10.86 0.44 -9.68
CA GLU A 57 -10.85 -0.83 -10.42
C GLU A 57 -11.83 -1.83 -9.76
N GLY A 58 -11.32 -2.89 -9.13
CA GLY A 58 -12.10 -3.90 -8.42
C GLY A 58 -12.62 -3.45 -7.05
N GLY A 59 -13.46 -4.29 -6.45
CA GLY A 59 -14.15 -4.00 -5.19
C GLY A 59 -15.61 -4.43 -5.30
N TYR A 60 -15.92 -5.59 -4.75
CA TYR A 60 -17.14 -6.35 -5.02
C TYR A 60 -18.03 -6.49 -3.77
N ALA A 61 -17.59 -5.98 -2.62
CA ALA A 61 -18.42 -5.75 -1.44
C ALA A 61 -18.77 -4.26 -1.31
N PRO A 62 -19.98 -3.80 -1.73
CA PRO A 62 -20.30 -2.37 -1.86
C PRO A 62 -20.11 -1.53 -0.58
N ALA A 63 -20.46 -2.09 0.59
CA ALA A 63 -20.26 -1.40 1.87
C ALA A 63 -18.77 -1.20 2.18
N SER A 64 -17.97 -2.27 2.03
CA SER A 64 -16.52 -2.23 2.26
C SER A 64 -15.82 -1.31 1.26
N LEU A 65 -16.25 -1.36 -0.02
CA LEU A 65 -15.78 -0.47 -1.07
C LEU A 65 -16.02 1.00 -0.71
N ALA A 66 -17.24 1.35 -0.30
CA ALA A 66 -17.59 2.72 0.08
C ALA A 66 -16.72 3.23 1.23
N ASP A 67 -16.51 2.42 2.26
CA ASP A 67 -15.66 2.76 3.41
C ASP A 67 -14.19 2.96 2.98
N CYS A 68 -13.65 2.08 2.14
CA CYS A 68 -12.27 2.17 1.67
C CYS A 68 -12.04 3.39 0.76
N VAL A 69 -12.98 3.67 -0.15
CA VAL A 69 -12.94 4.86 -1.02
C VAL A 69 -12.98 6.13 -0.17
N ALA A 70 -13.92 6.22 0.78
CA ALA A 70 -14.03 7.36 1.68
C ALA A 70 -12.73 7.57 2.49
N ALA A 71 -12.14 6.49 3.00
CA ALA A 71 -10.88 6.56 3.75
C ALA A 71 -9.71 7.04 2.88
N CYS A 72 -9.61 6.58 1.63
CA CYS A 72 -8.60 7.05 0.67
C CYS A 72 -8.77 8.54 0.32
N ILE A 73 -10.00 9.01 0.11
CA ILE A 73 -10.28 10.42 -0.19
C ILE A 73 -9.87 11.30 1.00
N ARG A 74 -10.25 10.94 2.22
CA ARG A 74 -9.81 11.64 3.44
C ARG A 74 -8.28 11.69 3.55
N ALA A 75 -7.61 10.58 3.23
CA ALA A 75 -6.16 10.54 3.23
C ALA A 75 -5.53 11.52 2.22
N LEU A 76 -6.13 11.69 1.04
CA LEU A 76 -5.70 12.67 0.02
C LEU A 76 -5.99 14.12 0.42
N LEU A 77 -7.09 14.36 1.14
CA LEU A 77 -7.45 15.67 1.67
C LEU A 77 -6.53 16.14 2.82
N GLY A 78 -5.72 15.23 3.36
CA GLY A 78 -4.79 15.55 4.44
C GLY A 78 -5.32 15.25 5.83
N ASP A 79 -6.54 14.72 5.97
CA ASP A 79 -7.15 14.36 7.26
C ASP A 79 -6.23 13.48 8.11
N ASP A 80 -6.30 13.65 9.43
CA ASP A 80 -5.58 12.76 10.34
C ASP A 80 -6.06 11.31 10.18
N LEU A 81 -5.09 10.40 10.09
CA LEU A 81 -5.39 8.98 10.04
C LEU A 81 -5.50 8.43 11.45
N PRO A 82 -6.44 7.49 11.71
CA PRO A 82 -6.45 6.78 12.97
C PRO A 82 -5.09 6.11 13.20
N PRO A 83 -4.70 5.91 14.48
CA PRO A 83 -3.52 5.13 14.80
C PRO A 83 -3.63 3.77 14.10
N PRO A 84 -2.50 3.21 13.65
CA PRO A 84 -2.55 1.92 12.99
C PRO A 84 -3.11 0.91 13.99
N ASP A 85 -4.02 0.07 13.51
CA ASP A 85 -4.41 -1.13 14.23
C ASP A 85 -3.23 -2.12 14.11
N VAL A 86 -2.20 -1.87 14.92
CA VAL A 86 -1.03 -2.74 15.01
C VAL A 86 -1.45 -3.96 15.80
N SER A 87 -1.94 -4.98 15.09
CA SER A 87 -1.69 -6.34 15.55
C SER A 87 -0.18 -6.49 15.63
N GLU A 88 0.36 -6.76 16.82
CA GLU A 88 1.80 -7.03 17.05
C GLU A 88 2.28 -8.30 16.31
N SER A 89 1.42 -8.94 15.51
CA SER A 89 1.77 -10.13 14.75
C SER A 89 2.74 -9.78 13.62
N PRO A 90 3.91 -10.44 13.55
CA PRO A 90 4.85 -10.24 12.45
C PRO A 90 4.21 -10.64 11.10
N PRO A 91 4.71 -10.10 9.98
CA PRO A 91 4.32 -10.57 8.65
C PRO A 91 4.43 -12.09 8.54
N SER A 92 3.50 -12.71 7.83
CA SER A 92 3.54 -14.17 7.61
C SER A 92 4.81 -14.56 6.86
N ARG A 93 5.29 -15.80 7.06
CA ARG A 93 6.45 -16.33 6.34
C ARG A 93 6.30 -16.21 4.82
N ALA A 94 5.08 -16.45 4.31
CA ALA A 94 4.78 -16.30 2.89
C ALA A 94 4.92 -14.85 2.40
N ALA A 95 4.51 -13.87 3.22
CA ALA A 95 4.69 -12.45 2.89
C ALA A 95 6.17 -12.05 2.89
N VAL A 96 6.95 -12.51 3.90
CA VAL A 96 8.40 -12.25 3.95
C VAL A 96 9.10 -12.83 2.73
N GLN A 97 8.85 -14.11 2.42
CA GLN A 97 9.42 -14.77 1.26
C GLN A 97 9.08 -14.04 -0.05
N ALA A 98 7.82 -13.65 -0.25
CA ALA A 98 7.41 -12.92 -1.45
C ALA A 98 8.13 -11.56 -1.60
N ILE A 99 8.35 -10.85 -0.49
CA ILE A 99 9.11 -9.58 -0.50
C ILE A 99 10.58 -9.85 -0.83
N GLU A 100 11.19 -10.89 -0.27
CA GLU A 100 12.58 -11.25 -0.52
C GLU A 100 12.80 -11.63 -1.99
N GLU A 101 11.97 -12.51 -2.54
CA GLU A 101 12.01 -12.90 -3.96
C GLU A 101 11.84 -11.69 -4.88
N THR A 102 10.91 -10.77 -4.54
CA THR A 102 10.74 -9.52 -5.29
C THR A 102 11.98 -8.63 -5.21
N CYS A 103 12.60 -8.51 -4.03
CA CYS A 103 13.82 -7.70 -3.88
C CYS A 103 14.97 -8.28 -4.71
N LEU A 104 15.18 -9.60 -4.65
CA LEU A 104 16.22 -10.30 -5.42
C LEU A 104 16.01 -10.14 -6.93
N ALA A 105 14.77 -10.29 -7.41
CA ALA A 105 14.44 -10.11 -8.82
C ALA A 105 14.73 -8.68 -9.34
N HIS A 106 14.70 -7.69 -8.45
CA HIS A 106 14.83 -6.28 -8.77
C HIS A 106 16.19 -5.65 -8.43
N GLU A 107 17.08 -6.33 -7.70
CA GLU A 107 18.30 -5.73 -7.15
C GLU A 107 19.27 -5.21 -8.23
N ALA A 108 19.34 -5.89 -9.38
CA ALA A 108 20.20 -5.46 -10.49
C ALA A 108 19.79 -4.10 -11.07
N PHE A 109 18.51 -3.73 -10.94
CA PHE A 109 17.94 -2.54 -11.57
C PHE A 109 17.83 -1.35 -10.61
N TRP A 110 17.72 -1.60 -9.31
CA TRP A 110 17.47 -0.56 -8.31
C TRP A 110 18.62 -0.47 -7.31
N GLY A 111 19.31 0.66 -7.29
CA GLY A 111 20.44 0.91 -6.40
C GLY A 111 20.07 0.79 -4.92
N CYS A 112 18.84 1.14 -4.55
CA CYS A 112 18.34 0.98 -3.19
C CYS A 112 18.20 -0.47 -2.69
N LEU A 113 18.34 -1.47 -3.57
CA LEU A 113 18.20 -2.89 -3.24
C LEU A 113 19.54 -3.67 -3.19
N ARG A 114 20.60 -3.21 -3.86
CA ARG A 114 21.85 -3.98 -4.09
C ARG A 114 22.65 -4.39 -2.86
N ASN A 115 22.53 -3.67 -1.76
CA ASN A 115 23.33 -3.89 -0.55
C ASN A 115 22.45 -4.15 0.68
N ARG A 116 21.27 -4.75 0.47
CA ARG A 116 20.33 -4.98 1.55
C ARG A 116 20.71 -6.26 2.32
N PRO A 117 20.78 -6.23 3.66
CA PRO A 117 20.98 -7.45 4.44
C PRO A 117 19.78 -8.38 4.25
N MET A 118 20.05 -9.63 3.85
CA MET A 118 19.09 -10.73 3.75
C MET A 118 19.41 -11.82 4.78
N PRO A 119 18.41 -12.52 5.34
CA PRO A 119 16.98 -12.33 5.11
C PRO A 119 16.42 -11.06 5.77
N LEU A 120 15.23 -10.64 5.34
CA LEU A 120 14.49 -9.54 5.96
C LEU A 120 14.03 -9.99 7.36
N VAL A 121 14.81 -9.65 8.38
CA VAL A 121 14.39 -9.87 9.76
C VAL A 121 13.26 -8.89 10.07
N CYS A 122 12.03 -9.39 10.10
CA CYS A 122 10.92 -8.68 10.73
C CYS A 122 11.22 -8.64 12.23
N ARG A 123 11.64 -7.47 12.73
CA ARG A 123 11.63 -7.16 14.16
C ARG A 123 10.30 -6.55 14.53
#